data_AF-A0A395NH57-F1
#
_entry.id   AF-A0A395NH57-F1
#
_cell.length_a   1.000
_cell.length_b   1.000
_cell.length_c   1.000
_cell.angle_alpha   90.00
_cell.angle_beta   90.00
_cell.angle_gamma   90.00
#
_symmetry.space_group_name_H-M   'P 1'
#
loop_
_entity.id
_entity.type
_entity.pdbx_description
1 polymer ?
#
loop_
_entity_poly.entity_id
_entity_poly.type
_entity_poly.pdbx_seq_one_letter_code
_entity_poly.pdbx_strand_id
1 'polypeptide(L)'
;MEDLNINSISEQDLLRAVGNLFLVSFDGTTLTYHLRQLIQGHFVGAILLTSKNLKSGSQATELISSLQWCAHAAGHRRPLLIAIDQENGSLNSVVDNSITQFPSAMGIAANASPRLTRQVATATASELRAIGVNWILGPVLDVLAASRPSPLGVRAFGDDPITVLTHGLQSLYGFKEAGIACCGKHFPSYGDVEFADGTEFSLPNIPSSLEDLENRGFIPFCACAQSGMDAMLVGGCTLNNAGNTTKYACLDRNIVSNILRIRFRFNGVILSECLAMEALCQDIGITQGVIMAARAGCDMITICQSNQAQLEGITALVAAVKDGSVLLKSIWESNDRINAMKDGCTSWEQALNPQAPTHLAALNMKHSALSNEAYTGAISLIRDTDANLSRIRECAEILLLTPLVGLFPSTATRESSYAYLTKTTQLAPGEDRFQGFGNSLAEILETRVTHTSYSSNGLRPKHEDLISRASAVIILTADAIRNSYQYGVTKHVNMQCCYQTDSEGRQKPLVVVALSSPYDFLADKDIKTYICTYDFTTPSLNNLAQLLAGKLTCTKNVPLASAEKDITKSIGCVKNKMKATWLVEAYNKSRDRLGLEELLSRTPVASQFNFNTLQPLDSAGDIPEQKYFVCSI
;
A
#
# COMPACT_ATOMS: atom_id res chain seq x y z
N MET A 1 38.88 -7.96 7.75
CA MET A 1 38.86 -6.53 7.43
C MET A 1 39.56 -5.82 8.56
N GLU A 2 40.86 -5.57 8.37
CA GLU A 2 41.70 -4.77 9.26
C GLU A 2 41.17 -3.33 9.35
N ASP A 3 41.43 -2.67 10.47
CA ASP A 3 40.99 -1.32 10.81
C ASP A 3 41.30 -0.32 9.69
N LEU A 4 40.30 0.03 8.88
CA LEU A 4 40.37 1.11 7.91
C LEU A 4 40.59 2.43 8.66
N ASN A 5 41.85 2.88 8.69
CA ASN A 5 42.24 4.13 9.33
C ASN A 5 41.63 5.31 8.56
N ILE A 6 40.81 6.12 9.23
CA ILE A 6 40.17 7.31 8.66
C ILE A 6 41.17 8.32 8.08
N ASN A 7 42.44 8.29 8.53
CA ASN A 7 43.49 9.15 8.00
C ASN A 7 44.01 8.73 6.61
N SER A 8 43.56 7.58 6.08
CA SER A 8 43.98 7.04 4.78
C SER A 8 42.96 7.20 3.65
N ILE A 9 41.71 7.60 3.96
CA ILE A 9 40.66 7.81 2.98
C ILE A 9 40.74 9.24 2.41
N SER A 10 40.60 9.39 1.09
CA SER A 10 40.50 10.72 0.48
C SER A 10 39.19 11.39 0.91
N GLU A 11 39.17 12.72 1.00
CA GLU A 11 37.93 13.45 1.31
C GLU A 11 36.82 13.18 0.30
N GLN A 12 37.19 12.98 -0.97
CA GLN A 12 36.25 12.67 -2.04
C GLN A 12 35.66 11.26 -1.89
N ASP A 13 36.46 10.27 -1.52
CA ASP A 13 35.97 8.90 -1.30
C ASP A 13 35.07 8.83 -0.07
N LEU A 14 35.38 9.57 0.99
CA LEU A 14 34.49 9.72 2.14
C LEU A 14 33.16 10.37 1.73
N LEU A 15 33.22 11.47 0.97
CA LEU A 15 32.01 12.15 0.50
C LEU A 15 31.16 11.25 -0.40
N ARG A 16 31.79 10.45 -1.27
CA ARG A 16 31.10 9.44 -2.09
C ARG A 16 30.43 8.37 -1.25
N ALA A 17 31.14 7.86 -0.25
CA ALA A 17 30.60 6.86 0.66
C ALA A 17 29.40 7.42 1.42
N VAL A 18 29.51 8.62 1.99
CA VAL A 18 28.42 9.29 2.74
C VAL A 18 27.25 9.67 1.84
N GLY A 19 27.51 10.29 0.68
CA GLY A 19 26.47 10.70 -0.27
C GLY A 19 25.58 9.54 -0.72
N ASN A 20 26.17 8.36 -0.91
CA ASN A 20 25.44 7.17 -1.33
C ASN A 20 24.38 6.70 -0.31
N LEU A 21 24.48 7.13 0.96
CA LEU A 21 23.51 6.83 2.02
C LEU A 21 22.29 7.76 2.02
N PHE A 22 22.17 8.71 1.09
CA PHE A 22 21.03 9.64 1.10
C PHE A 22 19.99 9.31 0.03
N LEU A 23 18.72 9.31 0.46
CA LEU A 23 17.53 9.39 -0.36
C LEU A 23 16.95 10.80 -0.27
N VAL A 24 16.92 11.53 -1.38
CA VAL A 24 16.44 12.91 -1.43
C VAL A 24 15.26 13.07 -2.38
N SER A 25 14.36 14.00 -2.10
CA SER A 25 13.29 14.40 -3.02
C SER A 25 13.44 15.86 -3.45
N PHE A 26 12.71 16.24 -4.49
CA PHE A 26 12.72 17.59 -5.04
C PHE A 26 11.37 17.91 -5.69
N ASP A 27 11.10 19.20 -5.89
CA ASP A 27 9.93 19.66 -6.61
C ASP A 27 10.27 19.98 -8.08
N GLY A 28 9.29 19.74 -8.98
CA GLY A 28 9.42 19.98 -10.41
C GLY A 28 9.51 18.71 -11.26
N THR A 29 9.35 18.86 -12.56
CA THR A 29 9.23 17.75 -13.54
C THR A 29 10.49 17.55 -14.38
N THR A 30 11.56 18.29 -14.09
CA THR A 30 12.84 18.24 -14.81
C THR A 30 14.00 18.30 -13.83
N LEU A 31 15.21 17.94 -14.29
CA LEU A 31 16.43 18.03 -13.47
C LEU A 31 16.71 19.48 -13.07
N THR A 32 16.54 19.77 -11.77
CA THR A 32 16.80 21.11 -11.22
C THR A 32 18.29 21.35 -10.98
N TYR A 33 18.68 22.62 -10.88
CA TYR A 33 20.05 23.01 -10.55
C TYR A 33 20.52 22.45 -9.20
N HIS A 34 19.68 22.53 -8.17
CA HIS A 34 20.02 22.04 -6.83
C HIS A 34 20.22 20.53 -6.80
N LEU A 35 19.33 19.78 -7.47
CA LEU A 35 19.47 18.33 -7.54
C LEU A 35 20.73 17.91 -8.31
N ARG A 36 21.07 18.63 -9.38
CA ARG A 36 22.34 18.45 -10.09
C ARG A 36 23.54 18.65 -9.14
N GLN A 37 23.53 19.67 -8.29
CA GLN A 37 24.60 19.89 -7.30
C GLN A 37 24.71 18.72 -6.31
N LEU A 38 23.58 18.19 -5.82
CA LEU A 38 23.58 17.03 -4.92
C LEU A 38 24.13 15.76 -5.61
N ILE A 39 23.75 15.50 -6.86
CA ILE A 39 24.22 14.34 -7.62
C ILE A 39 25.71 14.48 -7.95
N GLN A 40 26.14 15.64 -8.47
CA GLN A 40 27.51 15.83 -8.98
C GLN A 40 28.52 16.15 -7.88
N GLY A 41 28.14 17.02 -6.94
CA GLY A 41 29.01 17.52 -5.89
C GLY A 41 29.01 16.68 -4.63
N HIS A 42 27.87 16.05 -4.29
CA HIS A 42 27.70 15.30 -3.04
C HIS A 42 27.45 13.81 -3.24
N PHE A 43 27.44 13.32 -4.49
CA PHE A 43 27.30 11.91 -4.82
C PHE A 43 26.08 11.23 -4.18
N VAL A 44 24.95 11.95 -4.13
CA VAL A 44 23.70 11.39 -3.58
C VAL A 44 23.33 10.09 -4.28
N GLY A 45 23.04 9.05 -3.49
CA GLY A 45 22.87 7.69 -4.00
C GLY A 45 21.46 7.35 -4.53
N ALA A 46 20.44 8.07 -4.06
CA ALA A 46 19.05 7.75 -4.37
C ALA A 46 18.15 9.00 -4.45
N ILE A 47 17.14 8.94 -5.32
CA ILE A 47 16.15 10.00 -5.57
C ILE A 47 14.75 9.44 -5.33
N LEU A 48 13.95 10.13 -4.52
CA LEU A 48 12.53 9.84 -4.30
C LEU A 48 11.68 10.70 -5.24
N LEU A 49 10.96 10.05 -6.13
CA LEU A 49 9.98 10.66 -7.03
C LEU A 49 8.57 10.60 -6.42
N THR A 50 7.81 11.64 -6.71
CA THR A 50 6.48 11.91 -6.17
C THR A 50 5.58 12.36 -7.31
N SER A 51 4.28 12.49 -7.08
CA SER A 51 3.35 13.00 -8.11
C SER A 51 3.60 14.47 -8.52
N LYS A 52 4.43 15.21 -7.77
CA LYS A 52 4.94 16.52 -8.20
C LYS A 52 5.92 16.38 -9.37
N ASN A 53 6.60 15.24 -9.49
CA ASN A 53 7.63 14.99 -10.49
C ASN A 53 7.10 14.30 -11.76
N LEU A 54 5.97 13.60 -11.66
CA LEU A 54 5.50 12.66 -12.67
C LEU A 54 4.16 13.12 -13.27
N LYS A 55 4.20 13.67 -14.48
CA LYS A 55 3.01 14.12 -15.22
C LYS A 55 2.58 13.12 -16.27
N SER A 56 3.53 12.53 -16.97
CA SER A 56 3.28 11.48 -17.96
C SER A 56 4.34 10.39 -17.92
N GLY A 57 4.04 9.21 -18.46
CA GLY A 57 5.03 8.13 -18.61
C GLY A 57 6.24 8.56 -19.47
N SER A 58 5.99 9.34 -20.54
CA SER A 58 7.05 9.89 -21.39
C SER A 58 7.93 10.91 -20.64
N GLN A 59 7.33 11.90 -19.98
CA GLN A 59 8.06 12.91 -19.22
C GLN A 59 8.80 12.29 -18.03
N ALA A 60 8.22 11.29 -17.35
CA ALA A 60 8.88 10.56 -16.29
C ALA A 60 10.15 9.88 -16.80
N THR A 61 10.07 9.24 -17.97
CA THR A 61 11.22 8.59 -18.62
C THR A 61 12.33 9.59 -18.94
N GLU A 62 11.99 10.76 -19.49
CA GLU A 62 12.95 11.83 -19.79
C GLU A 62 13.63 12.39 -18.52
N LEU A 63 12.84 12.62 -17.47
CA LEU A 63 13.35 13.08 -16.18
C LEU A 63 14.33 12.04 -15.60
N ILE A 64 13.92 10.78 -15.52
CA ILE A 64 14.74 9.70 -14.96
C ILE A 64 16.02 9.52 -15.79
N SER A 65 15.93 9.54 -17.11
CA SER A 65 17.10 9.51 -18.00
C SER A 65 18.06 10.65 -17.69
N SER A 66 17.54 11.87 -17.51
CA SER A 66 18.35 13.05 -17.18
C SER A 66 19.07 12.90 -15.83
N LEU A 67 18.41 12.29 -14.84
CA LEU A 67 19.01 11.99 -13.53
C LEU A 67 20.15 10.98 -13.67
N GLN A 68 19.91 9.88 -14.40
CA GLN A 68 20.92 8.83 -14.59
C GLN A 68 22.13 9.33 -15.39
N TRP A 69 21.92 10.09 -16.47
CA TRP A 69 23.01 10.73 -17.23
C TRP A 69 23.81 11.70 -16.37
N CYS A 70 23.15 12.47 -15.50
CA CYS A 70 23.83 13.38 -14.57
C CYS A 70 24.76 12.62 -13.62
N ALA A 71 24.29 11.51 -13.04
CA ALA A 71 25.08 10.66 -12.15
C ALA A 71 26.23 9.95 -12.90
N HIS A 72 25.97 9.44 -14.11
CA HIS A 72 26.97 8.80 -14.94
C HIS A 72 28.12 9.75 -15.27
N ALA A 73 27.80 10.95 -15.76
CA ALA A 73 28.78 11.97 -16.10
C ALA A 73 29.57 12.48 -14.88
N ALA A 74 28.99 12.42 -13.69
CA ALA A 74 29.68 12.74 -12.43
C ALA A 74 30.61 11.61 -11.93
N GLY A 75 30.67 10.47 -12.60
CA GLY A 75 31.53 9.35 -12.23
C GLY A 75 31.00 8.53 -11.06
N HIS A 76 29.68 8.43 -10.91
CA HIS A 76 29.08 7.47 -9.97
C HIS A 76 29.47 6.04 -10.37
N ARG A 77 29.76 5.18 -9.38
CA ARG A 77 30.15 3.79 -9.65
C ARG A 77 28.97 2.94 -10.13
N ARG A 78 27.77 3.23 -9.63
CA ARG A 78 26.51 2.54 -9.93
C ARG A 78 25.43 3.56 -10.24
N PRO A 79 24.37 3.19 -10.98
CA PRO A 79 23.23 4.07 -11.21
C PRO A 79 22.59 4.55 -9.90
N LEU A 80 21.83 5.64 -10.01
CA LEU A 80 20.98 6.10 -8.91
C LEU A 80 19.88 5.07 -8.65
N LEU A 81 19.53 4.91 -7.38
CA LEU A 81 18.23 4.34 -7.03
C LEU A 81 17.17 5.41 -7.26
N ILE A 82 16.12 5.05 -7.98
CA ILE A 82 14.99 5.89 -8.33
C ILE A 82 13.77 5.28 -7.63
N ALA A 83 13.46 5.84 -6.47
CA ALA A 83 12.40 5.41 -5.59
C ALA A 83 11.06 6.05 -5.97
N ILE A 84 9.98 5.32 -5.78
CA ILE A 84 8.61 5.85 -5.89
C ILE A 84 7.71 5.22 -4.84
N ASP A 85 6.75 5.99 -4.34
CA ASP A 85 5.65 5.48 -3.54
C ASP A 85 4.44 5.18 -4.45
N GLN A 86 4.35 3.94 -4.91
CA GLN A 86 3.29 3.44 -5.79
C GLN A 86 2.62 2.23 -5.12
N GLU A 87 1.49 2.47 -4.46
CA GLU A 87 0.75 1.44 -3.69
C GLU A 87 -0.51 0.93 -4.41
N ASN A 88 -0.80 1.45 -5.61
CA ASN A 88 -2.07 1.28 -6.31
C ASN A 88 -3.25 1.92 -5.55
N GLY A 89 -4.49 1.59 -5.94
CA GLY A 89 -5.69 2.25 -5.42
C GLY A 89 -5.62 3.77 -5.61
N SER A 90 -5.90 4.51 -4.54
CA SER A 90 -5.86 5.98 -4.57
C SER A 90 -4.44 6.58 -4.45
N LEU A 91 -3.40 5.78 -4.15
CA LEU A 91 -2.01 6.21 -4.08
C LEU A 91 -1.24 5.80 -5.34
N ASN A 92 -1.50 6.56 -6.40
CA ASN A 92 -0.80 6.47 -7.69
C ASN A 92 -0.02 7.75 -7.98
N SER A 93 1.25 7.60 -8.31
CA SER A 93 2.18 8.71 -8.49
C SER A 93 2.24 9.24 -9.93
N VAL A 94 1.90 8.43 -10.94
CA VAL A 94 1.86 8.85 -12.37
C VAL A 94 0.44 9.25 -12.77
N VAL A 95 0.28 10.43 -13.36
CA VAL A 95 -1.00 11.13 -13.47
C VAL A 95 -1.79 10.84 -14.78
N ASP A 96 -1.16 10.41 -15.87
CA ASP A 96 -1.75 10.37 -17.22
C ASP A 96 -2.30 9.01 -17.69
N ASN A 97 -2.71 8.10 -16.79
CA ASN A 97 -3.13 6.72 -17.12
C ASN A 97 -2.09 5.90 -17.91
N SER A 98 -0.84 6.36 -18.04
CA SER A 98 0.25 5.59 -18.67
C SER A 98 0.70 4.39 -17.85
N ILE A 99 0.38 4.39 -16.55
CA ILE A 99 0.50 3.26 -15.65
C ILE A 99 -0.91 2.73 -15.39
N THR A 100 -1.07 1.43 -15.51
CA THR A 100 -2.32 0.72 -15.30
C THR A 100 -2.77 0.89 -13.85
N GLN A 101 -3.99 1.37 -13.67
CA GLN A 101 -4.63 1.49 -12.37
C GLN A 101 -5.02 0.09 -11.85
N PHE A 102 -4.69 -0.22 -10.61
CA PHE A 102 -5.10 -1.45 -9.90
C PHE A 102 -5.79 -1.12 -8.57
N PRO A 103 -6.57 -2.05 -7.99
CA PRO A 103 -7.18 -1.86 -6.67
C PRO A 103 -6.18 -1.54 -5.56
N SER A 104 -6.66 -0.98 -4.46
CA SER A 104 -5.90 -0.81 -3.22
C SER A 104 -5.46 -2.16 -2.63
N ALA A 105 -4.51 -2.14 -1.69
CA ALA A 105 -4.03 -3.35 -1.00
C ALA A 105 -5.19 -4.14 -0.36
N MET A 106 -6.12 -3.46 0.32
CA MET A 106 -7.29 -4.12 0.90
C MET A 106 -8.26 -4.65 -0.18
N GLY A 107 -8.44 -3.91 -1.28
CA GLY A 107 -9.27 -4.35 -2.40
C GLY A 107 -8.71 -5.59 -3.10
N ILE A 108 -7.39 -5.69 -3.25
CA ILE A 108 -6.77 -6.90 -3.80
C ILE A 108 -6.81 -8.07 -2.81
N ALA A 109 -6.72 -7.81 -1.50
CA ALA A 109 -6.93 -8.85 -0.49
C ALA A 109 -8.37 -9.38 -0.48
N ALA A 110 -9.37 -8.52 -0.74
CA ALA A 110 -10.78 -8.91 -0.85
C ALA A 110 -11.03 -9.96 -1.95
N ASN A 111 -10.18 -10.04 -2.97
CA ASN A 111 -10.26 -11.07 -4.01
C ASN A 111 -9.97 -12.50 -3.49
N ALA A 112 -9.40 -12.65 -2.28
CA ALA A 112 -8.98 -13.95 -1.71
C ALA A 112 -8.03 -14.77 -2.61
N SER A 113 -7.27 -14.10 -3.48
CA SER A 113 -6.35 -14.71 -4.44
C SER A 113 -4.94 -14.15 -4.27
N PRO A 114 -4.08 -14.82 -3.50
CA PRO A 114 -2.67 -14.43 -3.36
C PRO A 114 -1.94 -14.42 -4.72
N ARG A 115 -2.31 -15.32 -5.64
CA ARG A 115 -1.80 -15.35 -7.01
C ARG A 115 -2.08 -14.03 -7.73
N LEU A 116 -3.29 -13.51 -7.62
CA LEU A 116 -3.67 -12.26 -8.27
C LEU A 116 -2.87 -11.08 -7.71
N THR A 117 -2.57 -11.06 -6.41
CA THR A 117 -1.68 -10.07 -5.79
C THR A 117 -0.28 -10.10 -6.41
N ARG A 118 0.30 -11.28 -6.61
CA ARG A 118 1.61 -11.41 -7.28
C ARG A 118 1.56 -10.89 -8.72
N GLN A 119 0.53 -11.22 -9.47
CA GLN A 119 0.35 -10.76 -10.85
C GLN A 119 0.22 -9.24 -10.93
N VAL A 120 -0.57 -8.63 -10.05
CA VAL A 120 -0.73 -7.18 -9.96
C VAL A 120 0.59 -6.51 -9.57
N ALA A 121 1.29 -7.02 -8.55
CA ALA A 121 2.59 -6.48 -8.15
C ALA A 121 3.63 -6.56 -9.30
N THR A 122 3.66 -7.68 -10.02
CA THR A 122 4.52 -7.85 -11.21
C THR A 122 4.17 -6.86 -12.31
N ALA A 123 2.88 -6.66 -12.59
CA ALA A 123 2.40 -5.74 -13.61
C ALA A 123 2.76 -4.28 -13.27
N THR A 124 2.45 -3.84 -12.05
CA THR A 124 2.81 -2.49 -11.56
C THR A 124 4.32 -2.26 -11.65
N ALA A 125 5.13 -3.19 -11.16
CA ALA A 125 6.59 -3.05 -11.20
C ALA A 125 7.16 -3.08 -12.62
N SER A 126 6.61 -3.89 -13.52
CA SER A 126 7.06 -3.95 -14.92
C SER A 126 6.86 -2.63 -15.65
N GLU A 127 5.71 -1.96 -15.42
CA GLU A 127 5.43 -0.66 -16.02
C GLU A 127 6.30 0.46 -15.41
N LEU A 128 6.49 0.46 -14.09
CA LEU A 128 7.41 1.38 -13.42
C LEU A 128 8.87 1.21 -13.90
N ARG A 129 9.31 -0.03 -14.09
CA ARG A 129 10.63 -0.34 -14.63
C ARG A 129 10.79 0.15 -16.06
N ALA A 130 9.74 0.10 -16.87
CA ALA A 130 9.77 0.59 -18.25
C ALA A 130 10.10 2.10 -18.34
N ILE A 131 9.64 2.89 -17.36
CA ILE A 131 9.95 4.33 -17.25
C ILE A 131 11.27 4.63 -16.50
N GLY A 132 11.99 3.60 -16.04
CA GLY A 132 13.30 3.73 -15.39
C GLY A 132 13.27 3.79 -13.86
N VAL A 133 12.12 3.62 -13.23
CA VAL A 133 12.05 3.42 -11.77
C VAL A 133 12.67 2.06 -11.44
N ASN A 134 13.52 2.00 -10.42
CA ASN A 134 14.20 0.76 -10.02
C ASN A 134 14.04 0.43 -8.52
N TRP A 135 13.23 1.20 -7.80
CA TRP A 135 12.92 0.96 -6.39
C TRP A 135 11.47 1.38 -6.04
N ILE A 136 10.67 0.44 -5.53
CA ILE A 136 9.32 0.71 -5.03
C ILE A 136 9.36 0.77 -3.51
N LEU A 137 8.80 1.83 -2.92
CA LEU A 137 8.60 1.95 -1.49
C LEU A 137 7.33 1.19 -1.06
N GLY A 138 7.35 -0.13 -1.19
CA GLY A 138 6.30 -1.05 -0.77
C GLY A 138 6.79 -2.50 -0.81
N PRO A 139 5.96 -3.47 -0.38
CA PRO A 139 4.55 -3.32 0.01
C PRO A 139 4.36 -2.78 1.42
N VAL A 140 3.14 -2.33 1.72
CA VAL A 140 2.70 -2.04 3.09
C VAL A 140 2.50 -3.36 3.83
N LEU A 141 3.20 -3.54 4.94
CA LEU A 141 3.23 -4.74 5.79
C LEU A 141 2.54 -4.52 7.14
N ASP A 142 1.94 -3.35 7.33
CA ASP A 142 1.23 -2.99 8.54
C ASP A 142 -0.04 -3.82 8.74
N VAL A 143 -0.27 -4.27 9.97
CA VAL A 143 -1.47 -5.03 10.36
C VAL A 143 -2.41 -4.11 11.12
N LEU A 144 -3.58 -3.83 10.56
CA LEU A 144 -4.52 -2.87 11.16
C LEU A 144 -5.04 -3.32 12.54
N ALA A 145 -5.44 -2.34 13.35
CA ALA A 145 -6.20 -2.58 14.57
C ALA A 145 -7.58 -3.15 14.23
N ALA A 146 -7.94 -4.30 14.79
CA ALA A 146 -9.28 -4.87 14.55
C ALA A 146 -10.40 -4.10 15.27
N SER A 147 -10.07 -3.37 16.34
CA SER A 147 -11.04 -2.72 17.23
C SER A 147 -11.39 -1.29 16.85
N ARG A 148 -10.63 -0.70 15.92
CA ARG A 148 -10.82 0.70 15.56
C ARG A 148 -10.34 0.99 14.15
N PRO A 149 -10.88 2.04 13.54
CA PRO A 149 -10.41 2.45 12.24
C PRO A 149 -9.03 3.11 12.34
N SER A 150 -8.15 2.78 11.39
CA SER A 150 -6.77 3.25 11.34
C SER A 150 -6.58 4.24 10.18
N PRO A 151 -5.78 5.33 10.37
CA PRO A 151 -5.45 6.27 9.30
C PRO A 151 -4.83 5.63 8.05
N LEU A 152 -4.21 4.44 8.21
CA LEU A 152 -3.62 3.70 7.10
C LEU A 152 -4.69 3.07 6.18
N GLY A 153 -5.81 2.64 6.76
CA GLY A 153 -6.99 2.14 6.05
C GLY A 153 -6.67 1.13 4.94
N VAL A 154 -7.17 1.39 3.73
CA VAL A 154 -7.10 0.48 2.58
C VAL A 154 -5.70 0.28 2.00
N ARG A 155 -4.70 1.02 2.50
CA ARG A 155 -3.28 0.84 2.14
C ARG A 155 -2.70 -0.45 2.72
N ALA A 156 -3.24 -0.92 3.84
CA ALA A 156 -2.92 -2.23 4.39
C ALA A 156 -3.80 -3.31 3.76
N PHE A 157 -3.33 -4.55 3.76
CA PHE A 157 -4.10 -5.70 3.24
C PHE A 157 -5.27 -6.11 4.16
N GLY A 158 -5.24 -5.75 5.46
CA GLY A 158 -6.27 -6.11 6.44
C GLY A 158 -5.81 -5.93 7.90
N ASP A 159 -6.61 -6.43 8.84
CA ASP A 159 -6.28 -6.49 10.29
C ASP A 159 -5.82 -7.89 10.76
N ASP A 160 -5.84 -8.89 9.87
CA ASP A 160 -5.33 -10.23 10.11
C ASP A 160 -3.84 -10.35 9.71
N PRO A 161 -2.93 -10.66 10.66
CA PRO A 161 -1.51 -10.82 10.35
C PRO A 161 -1.22 -11.84 9.26
N ILE A 162 -2.01 -12.93 9.15
CA ILE A 162 -1.76 -13.99 8.15
C ILE A 162 -2.14 -13.53 6.74
N THR A 163 -3.25 -12.79 6.61
CA THR A 163 -3.66 -12.14 5.36
C THR A 163 -2.59 -11.14 4.91
N VAL A 164 -2.13 -10.26 5.81
CA VAL A 164 -1.08 -9.27 5.51
C VAL A 164 0.24 -9.94 5.12
N LEU A 165 0.64 -10.99 5.85
CA LEU A 165 1.81 -11.81 5.51
C LEU A 165 1.70 -12.42 4.11
N THR A 166 0.56 -13.07 3.83
CA THR A 166 0.34 -13.79 2.58
C THR A 166 0.43 -12.85 1.38
N HIS A 167 -0.30 -11.73 1.43
CA HIS A 167 -0.31 -10.75 0.34
C HIS A 167 0.98 -9.92 0.28
N GLY A 168 1.62 -9.66 1.42
CA GLY A 168 2.94 -9.01 1.50
C GLY A 168 4.03 -9.82 0.81
N LEU A 169 4.10 -11.14 1.05
CA LEU A 169 5.03 -12.03 0.36
C LEU A 169 4.76 -12.14 -1.14
N GLN A 170 3.49 -12.21 -1.55
CA GLN A 170 3.15 -12.26 -2.98
C GLN A 170 3.51 -10.94 -3.69
N SER A 171 3.34 -9.80 -3.03
CA SER A 171 3.81 -8.51 -3.54
C SER A 171 5.34 -8.48 -3.68
N LEU A 172 6.08 -8.91 -2.65
CA LEU A 172 7.54 -9.06 -2.69
C LEU A 172 7.99 -9.91 -3.89
N TYR A 173 7.39 -11.09 -4.07
CA TYR A 173 7.75 -11.96 -5.19
C TYR A 173 7.41 -11.36 -6.56
N GLY A 174 6.28 -10.65 -6.69
CA GLY A 174 5.93 -9.99 -7.94
C GLY A 174 6.87 -8.84 -8.29
N PHE A 175 7.28 -8.03 -7.31
CA PHE A 175 8.29 -6.99 -7.51
C PHE A 175 9.64 -7.57 -7.94
N LYS A 176 10.08 -8.66 -7.29
CA LYS A 176 11.31 -9.36 -7.68
C LYS A 176 11.25 -9.96 -9.09
N GLU A 177 10.12 -10.54 -9.50
CA GLU A 177 9.94 -11.05 -10.86
C GLU A 177 10.06 -9.96 -11.93
N ALA A 178 9.59 -8.75 -11.61
CA ALA A 178 9.74 -7.59 -12.49
C ALA A 178 11.16 -6.98 -12.47
N GLY A 179 12.03 -7.42 -11.56
CA GLY A 179 13.41 -6.92 -11.43
C GLY A 179 13.50 -5.51 -10.86
N ILE A 180 12.59 -5.15 -9.94
CA ILE A 180 12.62 -3.89 -9.19
C ILE A 180 12.92 -4.17 -7.72
N ALA A 181 13.72 -3.32 -7.07
CA ALA A 181 13.92 -3.42 -5.63
C ALA A 181 12.64 -3.02 -4.89
N CYS A 182 12.38 -3.60 -3.72
CA CYS A 182 11.21 -3.29 -2.90
C CYS A 182 11.58 -2.91 -1.45
N CYS A 183 10.73 -2.10 -0.81
CA CYS A 183 10.93 -1.61 0.56
C CYS A 183 9.67 -1.85 1.40
N GLY A 184 9.71 -2.86 2.29
CA GLY A 184 8.61 -3.11 3.22
C GLY A 184 8.43 -1.96 4.21
N LYS A 185 7.18 -1.59 4.53
CA LYS A 185 6.87 -0.44 5.41
C LYS A 185 5.56 -0.61 6.18
N HIS A 186 5.35 0.06 7.32
CA HIS A 186 6.25 0.97 8.04
C HIS A 186 6.67 0.32 9.37
N PHE A 187 7.91 -0.18 9.47
CA PHE A 187 8.38 -0.83 10.70
C PHE A 187 8.46 0.22 11.82
N PRO A 188 8.01 -0.03 13.06
CA PRO A 188 7.62 -1.30 13.66
C PRO A 188 6.21 -1.82 13.34
N SER A 189 5.23 -0.94 13.14
CA SER A 189 3.98 -1.17 12.38
C SER A 189 3.05 0.02 12.64
N TYR A 190 2.57 0.67 11.60
CA TYR A 190 1.62 1.79 11.68
C TYR A 190 0.16 1.35 11.78
N GLY A 191 -0.11 0.04 11.92
CA GLY A 191 -1.45 -0.51 11.93
C GLY A 191 -2.38 0.08 12.99
N ASP A 192 -1.83 0.38 14.16
CA ASP A 192 -2.56 0.93 15.32
C ASP A 192 -2.19 2.40 15.60
N VAL A 193 -1.59 3.10 14.63
CA VAL A 193 -1.05 4.46 14.84
C VAL A 193 -2.13 5.46 15.27
N GLU A 194 -1.76 6.33 16.21
CA GLU A 194 -2.55 7.43 16.72
C GLU A 194 -1.87 8.78 16.48
N PHE A 195 -2.69 9.81 16.40
CA PHE A 195 -2.29 11.19 16.28
C PHE A 195 -2.88 11.96 17.47
N ALA A 196 -2.03 12.64 18.25
CA ALA A 196 -2.39 13.21 19.55
C ALA A 196 -3.57 14.20 19.50
N ASP A 197 -3.74 14.92 18.39
CA ASP A 197 -4.84 15.85 18.14
C ASP A 197 -5.85 15.33 17.09
N GLY A 198 -5.72 14.05 16.70
CA GLY A 198 -6.52 13.45 15.62
C GLY A 198 -6.17 13.98 14.23
N THR A 199 -5.18 14.87 14.10
CA THR A 199 -4.69 15.37 12.82
C THR A 199 -3.42 14.65 12.42
N GLU A 200 -3.31 14.28 11.14
CA GLU A 200 -2.11 13.66 10.57
C GLU A 200 -0.85 14.56 10.60
N PHE A 201 -0.98 15.79 11.12
CA PHE A 201 0.11 16.74 11.32
C PHE A 201 0.80 16.56 12.69
N SER A 202 0.14 15.92 13.65
CA SER A 202 0.76 15.62 14.95
C SER A 202 1.66 14.40 14.86
N LEU A 203 2.45 14.22 15.91
CA LEU A 203 3.44 13.16 15.94
C LEU A 203 2.77 11.77 15.94
N PRO A 204 3.11 10.86 15.01
CA PRO A 204 2.56 9.52 15.02
C PRO A 204 3.02 8.75 16.27
N ASN A 205 2.07 8.19 17.00
CA ASN A 205 2.31 7.37 18.17
C ASN A 205 1.75 5.96 17.96
N ILE A 206 2.57 4.95 18.25
CA ILE A 206 2.13 3.55 18.28
C ILE A 206 1.86 3.19 19.75
N PRO A 207 0.59 3.03 20.14
CA PRO A 207 0.24 2.76 21.53
C PRO A 207 0.50 1.31 21.94
N SER A 208 0.58 0.40 20.96
CA SER A 208 0.79 -1.03 21.17
C SER A 208 2.14 -1.29 21.85
N SER A 209 2.15 -2.25 22.79
CA SER A 209 3.39 -2.66 23.44
C SER A 209 4.29 -3.44 22.47
N LEU A 210 5.57 -3.61 22.81
CA LEU A 210 6.46 -4.48 22.05
C LEU A 210 5.93 -5.93 21.99
N GLU A 211 5.30 -6.42 23.05
CA GLU A 211 4.69 -7.76 23.08
C GLU A 211 3.50 -7.86 22.11
N ASP A 212 2.65 -6.83 22.04
CA ASP A 212 1.54 -6.78 21.08
C ASP A 212 2.05 -6.75 19.63
N LEU A 213 3.11 -5.97 19.38
CA LEU A 213 3.76 -5.92 18.08
C LEU A 213 4.35 -7.28 17.72
N GLU A 214 5.05 -7.95 18.65
CA GLU A 214 5.61 -9.28 18.44
C GLU A 214 4.56 -10.33 18.09
N ASN A 215 3.40 -10.29 18.75
CA ASN A 215 2.32 -11.24 18.54
C ASN A 215 1.45 -10.94 17.30
N ARG A 216 1.57 -9.74 16.70
CA ARG A 216 0.74 -9.33 15.55
C ARG A 216 1.52 -8.53 14.51
N GLY A 217 1.85 -7.27 14.84
CA GLY A 217 2.38 -6.29 13.88
C GLY A 217 3.70 -6.70 13.22
N PHE A 218 4.56 -7.43 13.92
CA PHE A 218 5.87 -7.88 13.46
C PHE A 218 5.86 -9.11 12.57
N ILE A 219 4.76 -9.88 12.55
CA ILE A 219 4.70 -11.16 11.82
C ILE A 219 5.01 -10.95 10.33
N PRO A 220 4.36 -10.01 9.60
CA PRO A 220 4.66 -9.80 8.18
C PRO A 220 6.08 -9.27 7.94
N PHE A 221 6.57 -8.36 8.80
CA PHE A 221 7.91 -7.78 8.68
C PHE A 221 9.01 -8.83 8.84
N CYS A 222 8.92 -9.68 9.85
CA CYS A 222 9.89 -10.73 10.13
C CYS A 222 9.96 -11.74 8.97
N ALA A 223 8.81 -12.19 8.47
CA ALA A 223 8.76 -13.13 7.37
C ALA A 223 9.28 -12.53 6.05
N CYS A 224 8.91 -11.29 5.73
CA CYS A 224 9.43 -10.60 4.54
C CYS A 224 10.94 -10.36 4.65
N ALA A 225 11.45 -9.99 5.83
CA ALA A 225 12.89 -9.85 6.07
C ALA A 225 13.65 -11.15 5.78
N GLN A 226 13.11 -12.29 6.20
CA GLN A 226 13.69 -13.62 5.98
C GLN A 226 13.48 -14.16 4.57
N SER A 227 12.50 -13.63 3.83
CA SER A 227 12.20 -13.99 2.43
C SER A 227 12.97 -13.14 1.41
N GLY A 228 13.94 -12.35 1.89
CA GLY A 228 14.83 -11.57 1.06
C GLY A 228 14.26 -10.22 0.61
N MET A 229 13.44 -9.56 1.43
CA MET A 229 13.10 -8.15 1.21
C MET A 229 14.38 -7.31 1.00
N ASP A 230 14.40 -6.41 0.00
CA ASP A 230 15.62 -5.65 -0.35
C ASP A 230 15.86 -4.49 0.63
N ALA A 231 14.78 -3.81 1.03
CA ALA A 231 14.81 -2.71 1.97
C ALA A 231 13.65 -2.74 2.98
N MET A 232 13.81 -2.07 4.12
CA MET A 232 12.75 -1.89 5.11
C MET A 232 12.74 -0.44 5.60
N LEU A 233 11.60 0.23 5.53
CA LEU A 233 11.42 1.59 6.03
C LEU A 233 11.03 1.55 7.51
N VAL A 234 11.80 2.27 8.33
CA VAL A 234 11.52 2.45 9.75
C VAL A 234 10.88 3.81 9.98
N GLY A 235 9.68 3.81 10.55
CA GLY A 235 8.85 5.00 10.74
C GLY A 235 9.37 5.98 11.78
N GLY A 236 9.04 7.26 11.61
CA GLY A 236 9.34 8.36 12.54
C GLY A 236 8.30 8.50 13.64
N CYS A 237 7.94 7.40 14.31
CA CYS A 237 6.87 7.34 15.30
C CYS A 237 7.40 7.14 16.72
N THR A 238 6.61 7.51 17.73
CA THR A 238 6.83 7.13 19.13
C THR A 238 6.24 5.75 19.42
N LEU A 239 6.80 5.07 20.44
CA LEU A 239 6.32 3.79 20.95
C LEU A 239 6.07 3.91 22.45
N ASN A 240 4.90 3.46 22.90
CA ASN A 240 4.63 3.37 24.34
C ASN A 240 5.49 2.27 24.99
N ASN A 241 6.10 2.58 26.15
CA ASN A 241 6.70 1.60 27.06
C ASN A 241 7.82 0.70 26.50
N ALA A 242 8.62 1.15 25.55
CA ALA A 242 9.79 0.36 25.11
C ALA A 242 10.98 0.39 26.08
N GLY A 243 10.90 1.08 27.23
CA GLY A 243 12.07 1.32 28.11
C GLY A 243 13.20 2.10 27.42
N ASN A 244 12.90 2.72 26.28
CA ASN A 244 13.87 3.35 25.39
C ASN A 244 14.16 4.79 25.81
N THR A 245 15.43 5.18 25.69
CA THR A 245 15.88 6.57 25.88
C THR A 245 15.58 7.47 24.68
N THR A 246 15.30 6.88 23.51
CA THR A 246 15.08 7.58 22.25
C THR A 246 13.60 7.59 21.89
N LYS A 247 13.10 8.76 21.47
CA LYS A 247 11.67 9.01 21.23
C LYS A 247 11.15 8.40 19.92
N TYR A 248 11.97 8.34 18.87
CA TYR A 248 11.55 7.96 17.51
C TYR A 248 12.10 6.61 17.09
N ALA A 249 11.23 5.72 16.57
CA ALA A 249 11.61 4.37 16.17
C ALA A 249 12.76 4.32 15.15
N CYS A 250 12.76 5.20 14.14
CA CYS A 250 13.84 5.28 13.14
C CYS A 250 15.19 5.79 13.67
N LEU A 251 15.21 6.34 14.88
CA LEU A 251 16.42 6.82 15.57
C LEU A 251 16.81 5.89 16.74
N ASP A 252 16.04 4.82 16.96
CA ASP A 252 16.19 3.95 18.12
C ASP A 252 16.99 2.70 17.77
N ARG A 253 18.16 2.54 18.40
CA ARG A 253 19.04 1.39 18.19
C ARG A 253 18.38 0.07 18.59
N ASN A 254 17.50 0.05 19.58
CA ASN A 254 16.80 -1.16 19.97
C ASN A 254 15.85 -1.63 18.85
N ILE A 255 15.09 -0.70 18.26
CA ILE A 255 14.18 -1.01 17.16
C ILE A 255 14.94 -1.35 15.88
N VAL A 256 15.87 -0.49 15.47
CA VAL A 256 16.60 -0.62 14.20
C VAL A 256 17.63 -1.75 14.22
N SER A 257 18.56 -1.72 15.18
CA SER A 257 19.63 -2.72 15.23
C SER A 257 19.21 -4.00 15.94
N ASN A 258 18.69 -3.92 17.16
CA ASN A 258 18.48 -5.14 17.96
C ASN A 258 17.31 -5.98 17.43
N ILE A 259 16.18 -5.34 17.10
CA ILE A 259 15.01 -6.06 16.58
C ILE A 259 15.15 -6.32 15.09
N LEU A 260 15.20 -5.27 14.25
CA LEU A 260 15.15 -5.47 12.80
C LEU A 260 16.43 -6.12 12.23
N ARG A 261 17.62 -5.56 12.50
CA ARG A 261 18.87 -6.14 11.98
C ARG A 261 19.20 -7.50 12.59
N ILE A 262 19.22 -7.60 13.92
CA ILE A 262 19.72 -8.79 14.63
C ILE A 262 18.64 -9.86 14.81
N ARG A 263 17.52 -9.53 15.46
CA ARG A 263 16.48 -10.53 15.80
C ARG A 263 15.73 -11.03 14.57
N PHE A 264 15.34 -10.15 13.64
CA PHE A 264 14.68 -10.56 12.39
C PHE A 264 15.68 -11.08 11.34
N ARG A 265 16.99 -10.91 11.59
CA ARG A 265 18.07 -11.28 10.66
C ARG A 265 17.92 -10.58 9.30
N PHE A 266 17.43 -9.34 9.32
CA PHE A 266 17.26 -8.58 8.09
C PHE A 266 18.63 -8.14 7.56
N ASN A 267 19.03 -8.58 6.37
CA ASN A 267 20.34 -8.24 5.77
C ASN A 267 20.26 -7.16 4.68
N GLY A 268 19.04 -6.72 4.33
CA GLY A 268 18.81 -5.66 3.34
C GLY A 268 19.07 -4.25 3.86
N VAL A 269 18.70 -3.25 3.07
CA VAL A 269 18.86 -1.82 3.37
C VAL A 269 17.81 -1.36 4.38
N ILE A 270 18.23 -0.80 5.51
CA ILE A 270 17.32 -0.13 6.45
C ILE A 270 17.23 1.34 6.05
N LEU A 271 16.02 1.79 5.72
CA LEU A 271 15.71 3.17 5.32
C LEU A 271 15.05 3.92 6.48
N SER A 272 15.55 5.11 6.81
CA SER A 272 14.89 5.98 7.79
C SER A 272 13.63 6.63 7.21
N GLU A 273 12.68 6.98 8.07
CA GLU A 273 11.69 8.02 7.78
C GLU A 273 12.38 9.34 7.37
N CYS A 274 11.64 10.19 6.67
CA CYS A 274 12.07 11.54 6.31
C CYS A 274 12.40 12.37 7.56
N LEU A 275 13.68 12.74 7.73
CA LEU A 275 14.12 13.56 8.86
C LEU A 275 13.70 15.02 8.75
N ALA A 276 13.29 15.47 7.56
CA ALA A 276 12.67 16.78 7.34
C ALA A 276 11.16 16.79 7.67
N MET A 277 10.61 15.69 8.18
CA MET A 277 9.27 15.68 8.77
C MET A 277 9.23 16.65 9.94
N GLU A 278 8.23 17.53 9.98
CA GLU A 278 8.20 18.67 10.90
C GLU A 278 8.32 18.28 12.37
N ALA A 279 7.58 17.27 12.83
CA ALA A 279 7.66 16.82 14.22
C ALA A 279 9.07 16.35 14.60
N LEU A 280 9.77 15.64 13.70
CA LEU A 280 11.13 15.16 13.95
C LEU A 280 12.16 16.29 13.82
N CYS A 281 12.03 17.12 12.80
CA CYS A 281 12.92 18.24 12.54
C CYS A 281 12.84 19.33 13.62
N GLN A 282 11.65 19.62 14.16
CA GLN A 282 11.47 20.58 15.25
C GLN A 282 12.01 20.06 16.59
N ASP A 283 11.90 18.77 16.84
CA ASP A 283 12.30 18.16 18.12
C ASP A 283 13.81 17.85 18.17
N ILE A 284 14.36 17.24 17.11
CA ILE A 284 15.75 16.76 17.08
C ILE A 284 16.66 17.64 16.23
N GLY A 285 16.13 18.22 15.15
CA GLY A 285 16.92 18.90 14.11
C GLY A 285 17.61 17.92 13.15
N ILE A 286 17.93 18.41 11.94
CA ILE A 286 18.47 17.59 10.85
C ILE A 286 19.85 17.01 11.21
N THR A 287 20.78 17.86 11.65
CA THR A 287 22.14 17.45 12.01
C THR A 287 22.16 16.29 13.01
N GLN A 288 21.45 16.41 14.14
CA GLN A 288 21.40 15.34 15.14
C GLN A 288 20.60 14.14 14.66
N GLY A 289 19.48 14.35 13.95
CA GLY A 289 18.67 13.26 13.41
C GLY A 289 19.46 12.34 12.50
N VAL A 290 20.29 12.89 11.61
CA VAL A 290 21.15 12.11 10.71
C VAL A 290 22.17 11.26 11.48
N ILE A 291 22.84 11.86 12.47
CA ILE A 291 23.82 11.16 13.31
C ILE A 291 23.14 10.04 14.11
N MET A 292 21.96 10.31 14.67
CA MET A 292 21.18 9.33 15.43
C MET A 292 20.70 8.19 14.54
N ALA A 293 20.18 8.47 13.34
CA ALA A 293 19.75 7.44 12.39
C ALA A 293 20.92 6.53 11.97
N ALA A 294 22.07 7.11 11.64
CA ALA A 294 23.28 6.34 11.31
C ALA A 294 23.74 5.46 12.49
N ARG A 295 23.72 5.99 13.72
CA ARG A 295 24.06 5.24 14.94
C ARG A 295 23.04 4.15 15.30
N ALA A 296 21.77 4.37 14.98
CA ALA A 296 20.71 3.38 15.19
C ALA A 296 20.89 2.17 14.26
N GLY A 297 21.57 2.35 13.12
CA GLY A 297 21.85 1.31 12.13
C GLY A 297 21.06 1.47 10.83
N CYS A 298 20.49 2.64 10.56
CA CYS A 298 19.91 2.94 9.25
C CYS A 298 21.03 2.98 8.21
N ASP A 299 20.85 2.24 7.11
CA ASP A 299 21.80 2.24 6.01
C ASP A 299 21.58 3.45 5.10
N MET A 300 20.32 3.85 4.88
CA MET A 300 19.96 4.98 4.04
C MET A 300 19.06 5.97 4.80
N ILE A 301 19.31 7.26 4.62
CA ILE A 301 18.67 8.36 5.35
C ILE A 301 17.88 9.22 4.39
N THR A 302 16.60 9.43 4.71
CA THR A 302 15.66 10.18 3.88
C THR A 302 15.60 11.65 4.30
N ILE A 303 15.77 12.58 3.35
CA ILE A 303 15.54 14.02 3.57
C ILE A 303 14.77 14.61 2.38
N CYS A 304 13.48 14.91 2.58
CA CYS A 304 12.61 15.42 1.53
C CYS A 304 12.59 16.96 1.43
N GLN A 305 12.40 17.45 0.19
CA GLN A 305 11.98 18.81 -0.22
C GLN A 305 12.83 20.03 0.19
N SER A 306 13.70 19.96 1.20
CA SER A 306 14.54 21.08 1.64
C SER A 306 15.99 20.92 1.19
N ASN A 307 16.38 21.68 0.15
CA ASN A 307 17.77 21.71 -0.36
C ASN A 307 18.77 22.02 0.76
N GLN A 308 18.41 22.93 1.67
CA GLN A 308 19.25 23.31 2.80
C GLN A 308 19.40 22.15 3.79
N ALA A 309 18.29 21.47 4.15
CA ALA A 309 18.32 20.32 5.05
C ALA A 309 19.11 19.15 4.43
N GLN A 310 18.98 18.93 3.13
CA GLN A 310 19.72 17.87 2.42
C GLN A 310 21.23 18.11 2.50
N LEU A 311 21.68 19.34 2.21
CA LEU A 311 23.09 19.70 2.31
C LEU A 311 23.60 19.67 3.76
N GLU A 312 22.80 20.17 4.70
CA GLU A 312 23.10 20.11 6.13
C GLU A 312 23.30 18.67 6.60
N GLY A 313 22.38 17.77 6.25
CA GLY A 313 22.45 16.38 6.66
C GLY A 313 23.68 15.64 6.12
N ILE A 314 24.01 15.84 4.83
CA ILE A 314 25.22 15.25 4.23
C ILE A 314 26.48 15.78 4.92
N THR A 315 26.56 17.09 5.13
CA THR A 315 27.72 17.74 5.76
C THR A 315 27.89 17.29 7.21
N ALA A 316 26.77 17.17 7.95
CA ALA A 316 26.75 16.67 9.32
C ALA A 316 27.28 15.25 9.42
N LEU A 317 26.87 14.34 8.53
CA LEU A 317 27.35 12.96 8.56
C LEU A 317 28.84 12.87 8.18
N VAL A 318 29.32 13.65 7.21
CA VAL A 318 30.76 13.74 6.90
C VAL A 318 31.55 14.18 8.14
N ALA A 319 31.09 15.24 8.83
CA ALA A 319 31.75 15.75 10.04
C ALA A 319 31.76 14.70 11.16
N ALA A 320 30.63 14.06 11.41
CA ALA A 320 30.48 13.03 12.45
C ALA A 320 31.31 11.76 12.17
N VAL A 321 31.59 11.45 10.90
CA VAL A 321 32.52 10.36 10.57
C VAL A 321 33.96 10.82 10.84
N LYS A 322 34.32 12.05 10.41
CA LYS A 322 35.67 12.62 10.63
C LYS A 322 36.04 12.74 12.11
N ASP A 323 35.10 13.09 12.98
CA ASP A 323 35.33 13.21 14.43
C ASP A 323 35.16 11.88 15.19
N GLY A 324 34.75 10.80 14.51
CA GLY A 324 34.59 9.46 15.08
C GLY A 324 33.26 9.23 15.82
N SER A 325 32.34 10.21 15.84
CA SER A 325 30.99 10.04 16.40
C SER A 325 30.20 8.95 15.68
N VAL A 326 30.41 8.81 14.37
CA VAL A 326 29.91 7.71 13.54
C VAL A 326 31.11 6.92 13.01
N LEU A 327 31.08 5.60 13.16
CA LEU A 327 32.21 4.76 12.75
C LEU A 327 32.29 4.67 11.21
N LEU A 328 33.47 4.92 10.65
CA LEU A 328 33.69 4.75 9.21
C LEU A 328 33.32 3.34 8.73
N LYS A 329 33.58 2.32 9.56
CA LYS A 329 33.22 0.92 9.28
C LYS A 329 31.70 0.75 9.04
N SER A 330 30.85 1.40 9.85
CA SER A 330 29.40 1.27 9.65
C SER A 330 28.95 1.90 8.34
N ILE A 331 29.58 3.01 7.91
CA ILE A 331 29.29 3.62 6.61
C ILE A 331 29.63 2.67 5.45
N TRP A 332 30.73 1.91 5.55
CA TRP A 332 31.08 0.92 4.54
C TRP A 332 30.12 -0.26 4.51
N GLU A 333 29.74 -0.79 5.68
CA GLU A 333 28.75 -1.87 5.77
C GLU A 333 27.39 -1.43 5.18
N SER A 334 26.95 -0.20 5.44
CA SER A 334 25.76 0.38 4.80
C SER A 334 25.92 0.49 3.29
N ASN A 335 27.08 0.98 2.82
CA ASN A 335 27.38 1.06 1.40
C ASN A 335 27.35 -0.32 0.72
N ASP A 336 27.88 -1.37 1.36
CA ASP A 336 27.87 -2.72 0.80
C ASP A 336 26.44 -3.22 0.57
N ARG A 337 25.53 -2.98 1.52
CA ARG A 337 24.10 -3.33 1.36
C ARG A 337 23.42 -2.52 0.27
N ILE A 338 23.65 -1.20 0.24
CA ILE A 338 23.09 -0.31 -0.80
C ILE A 338 23.59 -0.70 -2.18
N ASN A 339 24.88 -1.00 -2.29
CA ASN A 339 25.51 -1.42 -3.54
C ASN A 339 24.99 -2.79 -3.99
N ALA A 340 24.82 -3.75 -3.08
CA ALA A 340 24.21 -5.04 -3.39
C ALA A 340 22.77 -4.88 -3.89
N MET A 341 21.98 -3.99 -3.27
CA MET A 341 20.63 -3.67 -3.74
C MET A 341 20.65 -3.03 -5.14
N LYS A 342 21.54 -2.07 -5.39
CA LYS A 342 21.73 -1.46 -6.72
C LYS A 342 22.10 -2.51 -7.78
N ASP A 343 23.06 -3.38 -7.47
CA ASP A 343 23.53 -4.43 -8.38
C ASP A 343 22.42 -5.46 -8.70
N GLY A 344 21.46 -5.63 -7.79
CA GLY A 344 20.30 -6.52 -7.99
C GLY A 344 19.19 -5.93 -8.87
N CYS A 345 19.03 -4.60 -8.95
CA CYS A 345 17.89 -3.99 -9.65
C CYS A 345 18.26 -3.08 -10.83
N THR A 346 19.53 -2.68 -11.00
CA THR A 346 19.92 -1.74 -12.05
C THR A 346 21.38 -1.88 -12.48
N SER A 347 21.68 -1.41 -13.69
CA SER A 347 23.03 -1.32 -14.25
C SER A 347 23.11 -0.10 -15.18
N TRP A 348 24.32 0.37 -15.51
CA TRP A 348 24.44 1.51 -16.42
C TRP A 348 23.85 1.24 -17.81
N GLU A 349 23.96 0.01 -18.30
CA GLU A 349 23.33 -0.40 -19.56
C GLU A 349 21.81 -0.21 -19.53
N GLN A 350 21.17 -0.64 -18.44
CA GLN A 350 19.71 -0.49 -18.26
C GLN A 350 19.30 0.95 -17.97
N ALA A 351 20.01 1.63 -17.08
CA ALA A 351 19.65 2.96 -16.59
C ALA A 351 19.77 4.06 -17.66
N LEU A 352 20.69 3.91 -18.61
CA LEU A 352 20.89 4.87 -19.70
C LEU A 352 20.01 4.57 -20.94
N ASN A 353 19.31 3.43 -20.96
CA ASN A 353 18.48 3.00 -22.09
C ASN A 353 17.06 2.54 -21.65
N PRO A 354 16.20 3.44 -21.14
CA PRO A 354 14.84 3.07 -20.75
C PRO A 354 13.97 2.67 -21.95
N GLN A 355 13.04 1.71 -21.74
CA GLN A 355 12.24 1.08 -22.81
C GLN A 355 10.92 1.78 -23.14
N ALA A 356 10.47 2.69 -22.26
CA ALA A 356 9.63 3.87 -22.51
C ALA A 356 8.53 3.77 -23.61
N PRO A 357 8.60 4.60 -24.68
CA PRO A 357 7.62 4.70 -25.76
C PRO A 357 6.63 3.58 -25.98
N THR A 358 7.20 2.56 -26.60
CA THR A 358 6.51 1.44 -27.25
C THR A 358 6.27 0.29 -26.29
N HIS A 359 7.13 0.16 -25.27
CA HIS A 359 7.01 -0.93 -24.29
C HIS A 359 5.83 -0.71 -23.33
N LEU A 360 5.61 0.53 -22.88
CA LEU A 360 4.47 0.85 -22.00
C LEU A 360 3.12 0.53 -22.64
N ALA A 361 2.90 0.97 -23.89
CA ALA A 361 1.64 0.70 -24.58
C ALA A 361 1.36 -0.82 -24.69
N ALA A 362 2.40 -1.61 -24.97
CA ALA A 362 2.29 -3.07 -25.04
C ALA A 362 1.98 -3.70 -23.66
N LEU A 363 2.57 -3.19 -22.59
CA LEU A 363 2.30 -3.62 -21.22
C LEU A 363 0.88 -3.23 -20.79
N ASN A 364 0.47 -1.97 -21.00
CA ASN A 364 -0.85 -1.48 -20.62
C ASN A 364 -1.97 -2.31 -21.27
N MET A 365 -1.82 -2.70 -22.55
CA MET A 365 -2.80 -3.57 -23.21
C MET A 365 -2.98 -4.92 -22.49
N LYS A 366 -1.88 -5.53 -22.02
CA LYS A 366 -1.93 -6.80 -21.27
C LYS A 366 -2.49 -6.60 -19.87
N HIS A 367 -2.05 -5.54 -19.19
CA HIS A 367 -2.38 -5.26 -17.81
C HIS A 367 -3.80 -4.72 -17.63
N SER A 368 -4.41 -4.12 -18.66
CA SER A 368 -5.81 -3.68 -18.63
C SER A 368 -6.78 -4.83 -18.34
N ALA A 369 -6.55 -6.01 -18.93
CA ALA A 369 -7.37 -7.19 -18.66
C ALA A 369 -7.22 -7.68 -17.21
N LEU A 370 -5.98 -7.68 -16.69
CA LEU A 370 -5.68 -8.03 -15.30
C LEU A 370 -6.29 -7.02 -14.31
N SER A 371 -6.27 -5.72 -14.65
CA SER A 371 -6.89 -4.66 -13.86
C SER A 371 -8.40 -4.87 -13.76
N ASN A 372 -9.06 -5.17 -14.88
CA ASN A 372 -10.48 -5.49 -14.87
C ASN A 372 -10.80 -6.71 -14.00
N GLU A 373 -10.02 -7.80 -14.12
CA GLU A 373 -10.17 -8.98 -13.26
C GLU A 373 -10.04 -8.63 -11.77
N ALA A 374 -9.00 -7.87 -11.42
CA ALA A 374 -8.74 -7.45 -10.03
C ALA A 374 -9.84 -6.54 -9.46
N TYR A 375 -10.34 -5.59 -10.25
CA TYR A 375 -11.45 -4.74 -9.82
C TYR A 375 -12.78 -5.50 -9.74
N THR A 376 -12.99 -6.56 -10.54
CA THR A 376 -14.23 -7.35 -10.49
C THR A 376 -14.37 -8.09 -9.17
N GLY A 377 -13.29 -8.64 -8.62
CA GLY A 377 -13.32 -9.33 -7.32
C GLY A 377 -13.03 -8.44 -6.11
N ALA A 378 -12.86 -7.12 -6.29
CA ALA A 378 -12.51 -6.20 -5.20
C ALA A 378 -13.72 -5.70 -4.39
N ILE A 379 -14.96 -5.83 -4.87
CA ILE A 379 -16.14 -5.27 -4.15
C ILE A 379 -16.74 -6.31 -3.21
N SER A 380 -16.73 -6.00 -1.91
CA SER A 380 -17.23 -6.91 -0.88
C SER A 380 -18.65 -6.59 -0.44
N LEU A 381 -19.46 -7.63 -0.35
CA LEU A 381 -20.74 -7.58 0.33
C LEU A 381 -20.54 -7.83 1.82
N ILE A 382 -20.76 -6.80 2.64
CA ILE A 382 -20.68 -6.92 4.10
C ILE A 382 -22.01 -7.45 4.64
N ARG A 383 -23.14 -6.86 4.19
CA ARG A 383 -24.50 -7.39 4.47
C ARG A 383 -25.54 -6.87 3.49
N ASP A 384 -26.60 -7.63 3.30
CA ASP A 384 -27.82 -7.20 2.59
C ASP A 384 -29.03 -7.96 3.16
N THR A 385 -29.56 -7.50 4.29
CA THR A 385 -30.61 -8.24 5.04
C THR A 385 -31.98 -8.17 4.37
N ASP A 386 -32.26 -7.08 3.65
CA ASP A 386 -33.57 -6.80 3.03
C ASP A 386 -33.55 -6.95 1.50
N ALA A 387 -32.50 -7.57 0.96
CA ALA A 387 -32.28 -7.73 -0.48
C ALA A 387 -32.37 -6.41 -1.26
N ASN A 388 -31.90 -5.29 -0.67
CA ASN A 388 -32.03 -3.98 -1.28
C ASN A 388 -31.21 -3.86 -2.56
N LEU A 389 -30.13 -4.64 -2.73
CA LEU A 389 -29.35 -4.65 -3.98
C LEU A 389 -30.17 -5.10 -5.18
N SER A 390 -31.12 -6.02 -5.00
CA SER A 390 -32.10 -6.37 -6.04
C SER A 390 -33.19 -5.31 -6.16
N ARG A 391 -33.72 -4.83 -5.03
CA ARG A 391 -34.87 -3.90 -5.02
C ARG A 391 -34.58 -2.56 -5.70
N ILE A 392 -33.35 -2.05 -5.61
CA ILE A 392 -32.98 -0.79 -6.29
C ILE A 392 -33.12 -0.87 -7.81
N ARG A 393 -33.07 -2.07 -8.41
CA ARG A 393 -33.17 -2.27 -9.87
C ARG A 393 -34.60 -2.16 -10.39
N GLU A 394 -35.57 -2.25 -9.49
CA GLU A 394 -37.00 -2.15 -9.79
C GLU A 394 -37.54 -0.73 -9.53
N CYS A 395 -36.71 0.17 -9.00
CA CYS A 395 -37.10 1.50 -8.57
C CYS A 395 -37.12 2.49 -9.74
N ALA A 396 -38.15 3.32 -9.83
CA ALA A 396 -38.31 4.28 -10.94
C ALA A 396 -37.40 5.53 -10.84
N GLU A 397 -37.10 5.98 -9.61
CA GLU A 397 -36.17 7.08 -9.35
C GLU A 397 -35.23 6.72 -8.20
N ILE A 398 -33.92 6.88 -8.43
CA ILE A 398 -32.88 6.62 -7.45
C ILE A 398 -32.20 7.93 -7.10
N LEU A 399 -32.07 8.22 -5.81
CA LEU A 399 -31.24 9.31 -5.32
C LEU A 399 -29.83 8.80 -5.02
N LEU A 400 -28.83 9.38 -5.66
CA LEU A 400 -27.42 9.17 -5.35
C LEU A 400 -26.90 10.33 -4.49
N LEU A 401 -26.44 10.02 -3.29
CA LEU A 401 -25.81 10.94 -2.35
C LEU A 401 -24.31 10.67 -2.26
N THR A 402 -23.47 11.65 -2.60
CA THR A 402 -22.00 11.51 -2.55
C THR A 402 -21.35 12.55 -1.62
N PRO A 403 -20.30 12.19 -0.89
CA PRO A 403 -19.67 13.10 0.06
C PRO A 403 -18.75 14.09 -0.67
N LEU A 404 -18.64 15.31 -0.15
CA LEU A 404 -17.59 16.25 -0.54
C LEU A 404 -16.30 15.98 0.25
N VAL A 405 -15.51 15.07 -0.33
CA VAL A 405 -14.16 14.59 -0.02
C VAL A 405 -12.96 15.51 -0.20
N GLY A 406 -12.18 15.85 0.83
CA GLY A 406 -10.73 16.08 0.63
C GLY A 406 -9.99 14.74 0.52
N LEU A 407 -9.22 14.50 -0.54
CA LEU A 407 -8.58 13.20 -0.78
C LEU A 407 -7.28 12.99 0.04
N PHE A 408 -6.91 11.73 0.29
CA PHE A 408 -5.77 11.32 1.13
C PHE A 408 -4.43 11.97 0.72
N PRO A 409 -3.66 12.55 1.67
CA PRO A 409 -2.26 12.87 1.45
C PRO A 409 -1.38 11.61 1.53
N SER A 410 -0.32 11.55 0.71
CA SER A 410 0.71 10.50 0.79
C SER A 410 1.64 10.72 1.99
N THR A 411 2.07 9.64 2.65
CA THR A 411 3.02 9.70 3.79
C THR A 411 4.39 10.23 3.42
N ALA A 412 4.83 10.07 2.16
CA ALA A 412 6.15 10.51 1.71
C ALA A 412 6.17 11.97 1.21
N THR A 413 5.00 12.58 1.00
CA THR A 413 4.85 13.97 0.59
C THR A 413 3.65 14.61 1.24
N ARG A 414 3.92 15.54 2.16
CA ARG A 414 2.96 16.43 2.83
C ARG A 414 2.14 17.32 1.89
N GLU A 415 2.41 17.29 0.59
CA GLU A 415 1.68 18.06 -0.42
C GLU A 415 1.59 17.30 -1.74
N SER A 416 0.74 16.28 -1.82
CA SER A 416 0.28 15.83 -3.12
C SER A 416 -1.02 15.06 -2.95
N SER A 417 -2.05 15.18 -3.79
CA SER A 417 -2.05 15.69 -5.16
C SER A 417 -3.48 15.64 -5.68
N TYR A 418 -4.19 16.77 -5.79
CA TYR A 418 -5.34 16.95 -6.71
C TYR A 418 -5.62 18.41 -7.07
N ALA A 419 -5.03 19.39 -6.36
CA ALA A 419 -5.24 20.83 -6.62
C ALA A 419 -4.86 21.29 -8.04
N TYR A 420 -4.18 20.47 -8.84
CA TYR A 420 -3.78 20.79 -10.21
C TYR A 420 -4.69 20.21 -11.30
N LEU A 421 -5.71 19.40 -10.98
CA LEU A 421 -6.58 18.78 -12.00
C LEU A 421 -7.91 19.51 -12.24
N THR A 422 -8.26 20.54 -11.47
CA THR A 422 -9.52 21.28 -11.68
C THR A 422 -9.32 22.79 -11.56
N LYS A 423 -8.55 23.39 -12.47
CA LYS A 423 -8.62 24.85 -12.71
C LYS A 423 -9.69 25.25 -13.74
N THR A 424 -10.45 24.29 -14.26
CA THR A 424 -11.40 24.49 -15.37
C THR A 424 -12.86 24.18 -15.04
N THR A 425 -13.22 23.85 -13.80
CA THR A 425 -14.61 23.56 -13.41
C THR A 425 -15.01 24.31 -12.14
N GLN A 426 -16.20 24.92 -12.13
CA GLN A 426 -16.82 25.57 -10.95
C GLN A 426 -17.24 24.59 -9.83
N LEU A 427 -16.78 23.33 -9.89
CA LEU A 427 -17.16 22.24 -8.99
C LEU A 427 -16.19 22.14 -7.80
N ALA A 428 -16.68 21.62 -6.67
CA ALA A 428 -15.81 21.30 -5.54
C ALA A 428 -14.86 20.13 -5.93
N PRO A 429 -13.62 20.09 -5.42
CA PRO A 429 -12.71 18.98 -5.70
C PRO A 429 -13.35 17.62 -5.38
N GLY A 430 -13.29 16.67 -6.34
CA GLY A 430 -13.84 15.31 -6.20
C GLY A 430 -15.30 15.14 -6.64
N GLU A 431 -16.03 16.22 -6.87
CA GLU A 431 -17.42 16.19 -7.34
C GLU A 431 -17.55 15.71 -8.80
N ASP A 432 -16.55 16.01 -9.62
CA ASP A 432 -16.43 15.61 -11.02
C ASP A 432 -16.44 14.07 -11.21
N ARG A 433 -15.71 13.34 -10.37
CA ARG A 433 -15.65 11.87 -10.41
C ARG A 433 -17.00 11.24 -10.09
N PHE A 434 -17.66 11.74 -9.06
CA PHE A 434 -18.96 11.23 -8.63
C PHE A 434 -20.07 11.57 -9.62
N GLN A 435 -19.97 12.70 -10.32
CA GLN A 435 -20.87 13.02 -11.41
C GLN A 435 -20.72 12.03 -12.57
N GLY A 436 -19.49 11.69 -12.95
CA GLY A 436 -19.21 10.65 -13.95
C GLY A 436 -19.81 9.30 -13.56
N PHE A 437 -19.68 8.91 -12.28
CA PHE A 437 -20.31 7.70 -11.75
C PHE A 437 -21.84 7.76 -11.80
N GLY A 438 -22.46 8.88 -11.40
CA GLY A 438 -23.91 9.05 -11.44
C GLY A 438 -24.48 8.91 -12.87
N ASN A 439 -23.79 9.46 -13.86
CA ASN A 439 -24.15 9.33 -15.27
C ASN A 439 -24.04 7.86 -15.75
N SER A 440 -22.92 7.19 -15.44
CA SER A 440 -22.70 5.78 -15.77
C SER A 440 -23.76 4.87 -15.12
N LEU A 441 -24.10 5.14 -13.86
CA LEU A 441 -25.12 4.41 -13.13
C LEU A 441 -26.51 4.57 -13.78
N ALA A 442 -26.88 5.79 -14.18
CA ALA A 442 -28.15 6.07 -14.87
C ALA A 442 -28.25 5.34 -16.20
N GLU A 443 -27.16 5.33 -16.98
CA GLU A 443 -27.08 4.65 -18.27
C GLU A 443 -27.20 3.13 -18.12
N ILE A 444 -26.47 2.53 -17.17
CA ILE A 444 -26.42 1.08 -16.99
C ILE A 444 -27.74 0.53 -16.38
N LEU A 445 -28.39 1.29 -15.49
CA LEU A 445 -29.68 0.93 -14.88
C LEU A 445 -30.90 1.26 -15.74
N GLU A 446 -30.71 2.04 -16.82
CA GLU A 446 -31.80 2.54 -17.67
C GLU A 446 -32.91 3.24 -16.85
N THR A 447 -32.51 3.93 -15.77
CA THR A 447 -33.40 4.49 -14.74
C THR A 447 -33.00 5.91 -14.42
N ARG A 448 -33.95 6.73 -13.96
CA ARG A 448 -33.65 8.10 -13.50
C ARG A 448 -32.81 8.07 -12.22
N VAL A 449 -31.56 8.53 -12.32
CA VAL A 449 -30.68 8.77 -11.17
C VAL A 449 -30.55 10.27 -10.94
N THR A 450 -31.03 10.75 -9.80
CA THR A 450 -30.80 12.13 -9.36
C THR A 450 -29.57 12.14 -8.44
N HIS A 451 -28.52 12.87 -8.80
CA HIS A 451 -27.28 12.95 -8.04
C HIS A 451 -27.15 14.30 -7.32
N THR A 452 -26.80 14.27 -6.03
CA THR A 452 -26.42 15.47 -5.27
C THR A 452 -25.33 15.17 -4.23
N SER A 453 -24.49 16.16 -3.97
CA SER A 453 -23.42 16.06 -2.99
C SER A 453 -23.88 16.50 -1.59
N TYR A 454 -23.27 15.95 -0.54
CA TYR A 454 -23.45 16.37 0.85
C TYR A 454 -22.10 16.68 1.53
N SER A 455 -22.09 17.50 2.58
CA SER A 455 -20.87 17.97 3.24
C SER A 455 -20.99 18.01 4.76
N SER A 456 -19.97 18.53 5.43
CA SER A 456 -19.96 18.79 6.88
C SER A 456 -21.07 19.73 7.35
N ASN A 457 -21.71 20.48 6.45
CA ASN A 457 -22.89 21.29 6.75
C ASN A 457 -24.18 20.45 6.88
N GLY A 458 -24.10 19.13 6.70
CA GLY A 458 -25.22 18.20 6.82
C GLY A 458 -26.17 18.22 5.61
N LEU A 459 -27.39 17.73 5.84
CA LEU A 459 -28.44 17.73 4.82
C LEU A 459 -29.18 19.07 4.80
N ARG A 460 -29.53 19.53 3.60
CA ARG A 460 -30.32 20.75 3.37
C ARG A 460 -31.77 20.35 3.10
N PRO A 461 -32.76 21.26 3.21
CA PRO A 461 -34.17 20.95 2.89
C PRO A 461 -34.36 20.31 1.51
N LYS A 462 -33.60 20.77 0.50
CA LYS A 462 -33.61 20.17 -0.83
C LYS A 462 -33.17 18.70 -0.85
N HIS A 463 -32.24 18.30 0.02
CA HIS A 463 -31.84 16.90 0.14
C HIS A 463 -32.97 16.08 0.77
N GLU A 464 -33.66 16.60 1.79
CA GLU A 464 -34.82 15.93 2.41
C GLU A 464 -35.97 15.74 1.40
N ASP A 465 -36.27 16.76 0.59
CA ASP A 465 -37.26 16.68 -0.49
C ASP A 465 -36.88 15.62 -1.53
N LEU A 466 -35.59 15.51 -1.86
CA LEU A 466 -35.08 14.50 -2.77
C LEU A 466 -35.18 13.09 -2.18
N ILE A 467 -34.81 12.93 -0.90
CA ILE A 467 -34.89 11.65 -0.19
C ILE A 467 -36.35 11.20 -0.11
N SER A 468 -37.28 12.11 0.18
CA SER A 468 -38.72 11.83 0.23
C SER A 468 -39.27 11.34 -1.12
N ARG A 469 -38.90 12.02 -2.22
CA ARG A 469 -39.41 11.69 -3.56
C ARG A 469 -38.83 10.42 -4.18
N ALA A 470 -37.56 10.13 -3.94
CA ALA A 470 -36.89 9.00 -4.59
C ALA A 470 -37.50 7.65 -4.16
N SER A 471 -37.55 6.67 -5.06
CA SER A 471 -38.01 5.31 -4.74
C SER A 471 -36.95 4.49 -4.02
N ALA A 472 -35.67 4.83 -4.18
CA ALA A 472 -34.54 4.27 -3.44
C ALA A 472 -33.44 5.30 -3.24
N VAL A 473 -32.58 5.08 -2.24
CA VAL A 473 -31.43 5.93 -1.97
C VAL A 473 -30.15 5.10 -1.97
N ILE A 474 -29.13 5.60 -2.66
CA ILE A 474 -27.76 5.09 -2.61
C ILE A 474 -26.92 6.20 -1.99
N ILE A 475 -26.24 5.89 -0.88
CA ILE A 475 -25.34 6.83 -0.22
C ILE A 475 -23.93 6.28 -0.24
N LEU A 476 -23.00 7.06 -0.78
CA LEU A 476 -21.57 6.76 -0.75
C LEU A 476 -20.96 7.41 0.49
N THR A 477 -20.07 6.70 1.16
CA THR A 477 -19.18 7.25 2.20
C THR A 477 -17.74 7.05 1.80
N ALA A 478 -16.87 7.95 2.22
CA ALA A 478 -15.44 7.87 1.93
C ALA A 478 -14.68 8.36 3.16
N ASP A 479 -14.00 7.42 3.81
CA ASP A 479 -13.19 7.67 5.00
C ASP A 479 -14.00 8.41 6.08
N ALA A 480 -15.14 7.82 6.46
CA ALA A 480 -16.10 8.43 7.38
C ALA A 480 -15.49 8.69 8.77
N ILE A 481 -14.34 8.09 9.07
CA ILE A 481 -13.61 8.30 10.32
C ILE A 481 -13.00 9.69 10.36
N ARG A 482 -12.23 10.06 9.32
CA ARG A 482 -11.69 11.41 9.16
C ARG A 482 -12.79 12.41 8.85
N ASN A 483 -13.92 11.94 8.31
CA ASN A 483 -15.06 12.74 7.92
C ASN A 483 -16.31 12.36 8.73
N SER A 484 -16.24 12.47 10.06
CA SER A 484 -17.25 11.95 11.00
C SER A 484 -18.69 12.46 10.77
N TYR A 485 -18.86 13.60 10.11
CA TYR A 485 -20.16 14.10 9.67
C TYR A 485 -20.94 13.09 8.80
N GLN A 486 -20.24 12.24 8.04
CA GLN A 486 -20.86 11.24 7.18
C GLN A 486 -21.67 10.20 7.98
N TYR A 487 -21.29 9.90 9.23
CA TYR A 487 -22.09 9.05 10.12
C TYR A 487 -23.45 9.65 10.42
N GLY A 488 -23.47 10.94 10.80
CA GLY A 488 -24.71 11.64 11.12
C GLY A 488 -25.64 11.74 9.91
N VAL A 489 -25.08 12.09 8.74
CA VAL A 489 -25.85 12.14 7.49
C VAL A 489 -26.43 10.77 7.14
N THR A 490 -25.60 9.72 7.14
CA THR A 490 -26.05 8.36 6.76
C THR A 490 -27.13 7.83 7.69
N LYS A 491 -26.99 8.03 9.01
CA LYS A 491 -28.02 7.64 9.99
C LYS A 491 -29.32 8.40 9.79
N HIS A 492 -29.25 9.70 9.47
CA HIS A 492 -30.44 10.49 9.19
C HIS A 492 -31.16 9.99 7.93
N VAL A 493 -30.43 9.70 6.85
CA VAL A 493 -30.99 9.11 5.62
C VAL A 493 -31.63 7.74 5.90
N ASN A 494 -30.97 6.89 6.68
CA ASN A 494 -31.51 5.59 7.10
C ASN A 494 -32.83 5.74 7.85
N MET A 495 -32.88 6.67 8.81
CA MET A 495 -34.09 6.98 9.56
C MET A 495 -35.23 7.41 8.63
N GLN A 496 -34.99 8.34 7.69
CA GLN A 496 -36.01 8.76 6.72
C GLN A 496 -36.48 7.62 5.81
N CYS A 497 -35.58 6.75 5.36
CA CYS A 497 -35.94 5.59 4.54
C CYS A 497 -36.76 4.56 5.35
N CYS A 498 -36.48 4.39 6.64
CA CYS A 498 -37.23 3.50 7.51
C CYS A 498 -38.66 3.98 7.81
N TYR A 499 -38.90 5.30 7.85
CA TYR A 499 -40.23 5.88 8.05
C TYR A 499 -41.12 5.82 6.80
N GLN A 500 -40.53 5.65 5.62
CA GLN A 500 -41.25 5.63 4.36
C GLN A 500 -41.44 4.20 3.88
N THR A 501 -42.69 3.78 3.76
CA THR A 501 -43.05 2.44 3.28
C THR A 501 -43.73 2.52 1.92
N ASP A 502 -43.45 1.54 1.06
CA ASP A 502 -44.19 1.35 -0.18
C ASP A 502 -45.62 0.82 0.07
N SER A 503 -46.37 0.60 -1.01
CA SER A 503 -47.74 0.06 -0.97
C SER A 503 -47.83 -1.35 -0.34
N GLU A 504 -46.71 -2.07 -0.27
CA GLU A 504 -46.61 -3.40 0.35
C GLU A 504 -46.13 -3.31 1.81
N GLY A 505 -45.98 -2.11 2.36
CA GLY A 505 -45.49 -1.88 3.72
C GLY A 505 -43.98 -2.08 3.88
N ARG A 506 -43.23 -2.23 2.79
CA ARG A 506 -41.78 -2.44 2.84
C ARG A 506 -41.08 -1.09 2.93
N GLN A 507 -40.05 -1.00 3.76
CA GLN A 507 -39.24 0.22 3.90
C GLN A 507 -38.54 0.57 2.59
N LYS A 508 -38.35 1.87 2.36
CA LYS A 508 -37.60 2.37 1.20
C LYS A 508 -36.19 1.75 1.15
N PRO A 509 -35.75 1.18 0.02
CA PRO A 509 -34.41 0.63 -0.11
C PRO A 509 -33.33 1.70 0.12
N LEU A 510 -32.41 1.42 1.03
CA LEU A 510 -31.18 2.18 1.24
C LEU A 510 -29.98 1.25 1.01
N VAL A 511 -29.06 1.68 0.16
CA VAL A 511 -27.76 1.02 -0.03
C VAL A 511 -26.66 1.97 0.42
N VAL A 512 -25.90 1.56 1.44
CA VAL A 512 -24.70 2.28 1.90
C VAL A 512 -23.47 1.65 1.25
N VAL A 513 -22.65 2.48 0.61
CA VAL A 513 -21.42 2.05 -0.07
C VAL A 513 -20.23 2.77 0.57
N ALA A 514 -19.38 2.02 1.27
CA ALA A 514 -18.12 2.56 1.75
C ALA A 514 -17.06 2.46 0.65
N LEU A 515 -16.59 3.61 0.18
CA LEU A 515 -15.63 3.73 -0.90
C LEU A 515 -14.18 3.48 -0.48
N SER A 516 -13.89 3.49 0.83
CA SER A 516 -12.55 3.21 1.34
C SER A 516 -12.62 2.18 2.46
N SER A 517 -13.06 2.57 3.65
CA SER A 517 -12.96 1.74 4.83
C SER A 517 -14.18 0.82 5.01
N PRO A 518 -13.99 -0.51 5.10
CA PRO A 518 -15.08 -1.43 5.45
C PRO A 518 -15.54 -1.28 6.91
N TYR A 519 -14.81 -0.51 7.73
CA TYR A 519 -15.09 -0.33 9.15
C TYR A 519 -16.16 0.72 9.43
N ASP A 520 -16.45 1.63 8.49
CA ASP A 520 -17.32 2.80 8.70
C ASP A 520 -18.65 2.38 9.36
N PHE A 521 -19.38 1.44 8.76
CA PHE A 521 -20.66 0.95 9.29
C PHE A 521 -20.61 -0.53 9.65
N LEU A 522 -19.43 -1.07 9.98
CA LEU A 522 -19.28 -2.50 10.30
C LEU A 522 -20.05 -2.88 11.58
N ALA A 523 -19.96 -2.07 12.63
CA ALA A 523 -20.64 -2.34 13.90
C ALA A 523 -22.14 -1.94 13.88
N ASP A 524 -22.54 -1.06 12.96
CA ASP A 524 -23.90 -0.53 12.89
C ASP A 524 -24.84 -1.51 12.16
N LYS A 525 -25.74 -2.15 12.91
CA LYS A 525 -26.67 -3.16 12.38
C LYS A 525 -27.97 -2.55 11.84
N ASP A 526 -28.22 -1.26 12.09
CA ASP A 526 -29.40 -0.56 11.56
C ASP A 526 -29.25 -0.28 10.06
N ILE A 527 -28.01 -0.26 9.56
CA ILE A 527 -27.71 -0.23 8.12
C ILE A 527 -27.87 -1.64 7.55
N LYS A 528 -28.96 -1.85 6.82
CA LYS A 528 -29.39 -3.18 6.34
C LYS A 528 -28.66 -3.68 5.09
N THR A 529 -28.17 -2.78 4.26
CA THR A 529 -27.42 -3.10 3.04
C THR A 529 -26.15 -2.27 2.99
N TYR A 530 -25.02 -2.94 3.09
CA TYR A 530 -23.70 -2.34 3.22
C TYR A 530 -22.68 -3.10 2.36
N ILE A 531 -22.04 -2.37 1.44
CA ILE A 531 -20.97 -2.90 0.58
C ILE A 531 -19.72 -1.99 0.67
N CYS A 532 -18.56 -2.56 0.38
CA CYS A 532 -17.30 -1.81 0.38
C CYS A 532 -16.52 -2.04 -0.92
N THR A 533 -16.01 -0.97 -1.52
CA THR A 533 -15.22 -1.02 -2.77
C THR A 533 -13.71 -0.87 -2.54
N TYR A 534 -13.29 -0.44 -1.35
CA TYR A 534 -11.89 -0.20 -0.94
C TYR A 534 -11.11 0.83 -1.78
N ASP A 535 -11.75 1.43 -2.77
CA ASP A 535 -11.20 2.43 -3.68
C ASP A 535 -12.34 3.19 -4.38
N PHE A 536 -12.09 4.44 -4.77
CA PHE A 536 -13.00 5.30 -5.54
C PHE A 536 -12.35 5.81 -6.85
N THR A 537 -11.37 5.08 -7.37
CA THR A 537 -10.89 5.26 -8.75
C THR A 537 -11.99 4.99 -9.77
N THR A 538 -11.82 5.51 -10.98
CA THR A 538 -12.79 5.33 -12.07
C THR A 538 -13.12 3.87 -12.38
N PRO A 539 -12.15 2.92 -12.46
CA PRO A 539 -12.47 1.51 -12.67
C PRO A 539 -13.29 0.91 -11.51
N SER A 540 -13.00 1.27 -10.26
CA SER A 540 -13.76 0.84 -9.08
C SER A 540 -15.22 1.30 -9.15
N LEU A 541 -15.45 2.60 -9.43
CA LEU A 541 -16.78 3.18 -9.55
C LEU A 541 -17.57 2.59 -10.73
N ASN A 542 -16.91 2.30 -11.86
CA ASN A 542 -17.55 1.63 -13.00
C ASN A 542 -17.99 0.21 -12.63
N ASN A 543 -17.18 -0.56 -11.90
CA ASN A 543 -17.56 -1.88 -11.42
C ASN A 543 -18.67 -1.82 -10.36
N LEU A 544 -18.67 -0.81 -9.51
CA LEU A 544 -19.77 -0.54 -8.58
C LEU A 544 -21.09 -0.31 -9.34
N ALA A 545 -21.07 0.48 -10.42
CA ALA A 545 -22.27 0.71 -11.23
C ALA A 545 -22.78 -0.60 -11.87
N GLN A 546 -21.88 -1.43 -12.40
CA GLN A 546 -22.23 -2.75 -12.93
C GLN A 546 -22.82 -3.68 -11.87
N LEU A 547 -22.29 -3.65 -10.65
CA LEU A 547 -22.78 -4.44 -9.51
C LEU A 547 -24.17 -4.01 -9.06
N LEU A 548 -24.40 -2.70 -8.92
CA LEU A 548 -25.70 -2.14 -8.55
C LEU A 548 -26.76 -2.51 -9.60
N ALA A 549 -26.38 -2.54 -10.88
CA ALA A 549 -27.22 -3.02 -11.97
C ALA A 549 -27.35 -4.54 -12.10
N GLY A 550 -26.65 -5.32 -11.27
CA GLY A 550 -26.73 -6.79 -11.29
C GLY A 550 -25.97 -7.47 -12.43
N LYS A 551 -25.10 -6.72 -13.13
CA LYS A 551 -24.19 -7.26 -14.14
C LYS A 551 -22.93 -7.88 -13.51
N LEU A 552 -22.65 -7.55 -12.25
CA LEU A 552 -21.51 -8.06 -11.48
C LEU A 552 -21.96 -8.54 -10.08
N THR A 553 -21.24 -9.50 -9.52
CA THR A 553 -21.51 -10.06 -8.18
C THR A 553 -20.42 -9.66 -7.19
N CYS A 554 -20.80 -9.34 -5.95
CA CYS A 554 -19.84 -9.05 -4.89
C CYS A 554 -19.07 -10.30 -4.45
N THR A 555 -17.84 -10.11 -3.98
CA THR A 555 -17.17 -11.10 -3.14
C THR A 555 -17.80 -11.13 -1.74
N LYS A 556 -17.75 -12.30 -1.08
CA LYS A 556 -18.11 -12.45 0.33
C LYS A 556 -16.91 -12.35 1.26
N ASN A 557 -15.71 -12.26 0.69
CA ASN A 557 -14.49 -12.14 1.46
C ASN A 557 -14.28 -10.68 1.86
N VAL A 558 -14.36 -10.41 3.15
CA VAL A 558 -14.06 -9.11 3.75
C VAL A 558 -12.74 -9.32 4.49
N PRO A 559 -11.63 -8.66 4.12
CA PRO A 559 -10.29 -8.95 4.64
C PRO A 559 -10.10 -8.37 6.05
N LEU A 560 -11.02 -8.73 6.95
CA LEU A 560 -11.07 -8.35 8.35
C LEU A 560 -11.31 -9.60 9.22
N ALA A 561 -10.43 -9.84 10.19
CA ALA A 561 -10.55 -10.89 11.21
C ALA A 561 -11.86 -10.78 12.01
N SER A 562 -12.38 -9.57 12.18
CA SER A 562 -13.66 -9.32 12.87
C SER A 562 -14.88 -9.71 12.04
N ALA A 563 -14.81 -9.61 10.70
CA ALA A 563 -15.92 -9.90 9.80
C ALA A 563 -16.21 -11.41 9.69
N GLU A 564 -15.20 -12.28 9.84
CA GLU A 564 -15.40 -13.75 9.84
C GLU A 564 -16.36 -14.23 10.94
N LYS A 565 -16.36 -13.55 12.11
CA LYS A 565 -17.22 -13.90 13.26
C LYS A 565 -18.67 -13.44 13.13
N ASP A 566 -18.93 -12.38 12.36
CA ASP A 566 -20.28 -11.83 12.15
C ASP A 566 -20.96 -12.37 10.88
N ILE A 567 -20.20 -12.67 9.82
CA ILE A 567 -20.72 -13.33 8.61
C ILE A 567 -21.19 -14.77 8.91
N THR A 568 -20.49 -15.49 9.80
CA THR A 568 -20.92 -16.82 10.25
C THR A 568 -22.18 -16.79 11.12
N LYS A 569 -22.49 -15.67 11.78
CA LYS A 569 -23.69 -15.50 12.61
C LYS A 569 -24.91 -14.97 11.85
N SER A 570 -24.71 -14.18 10.79
CA SER A 570 -25.81 -13.62 9.99
C SER A 570 -26.43 -14.63 9.02
N ILE A 571 -25.75 -15.76 8.75
CA ILE A 571 -26.27 -16.85 7.92
C ILE A 571 -27.05 -17.84 8.79
N GLY A 572 -28.21 -17.40 9.28
CA GLY A 572 -29.27 -18.30 9.70
C GLY A 572 -30.09 -18.74 8.47
N CYS A 573 -30.14 -20.04 8.21
CA CYS A 573 -31.08 -20.71 7.30
C CYS A 573 -30.88 -20.55 5.78
N VAL A 574 -29.85 -21.21 5.22
CA VAL A 574 -30.00 -21.94 3.94
C VAL A 574 -29.20 -23.24 4.10
N LYS A 575 -29.84 -24.40 3.85
CA LYS A 575 -29.20 -25.71 3.93
C LYS A 575 -27.87 -25.68 3.15
N ASN A 576 -26.78 -25.86 3.90
CA ASN A 576 -25.41 -25.97 3.43
C ASN A 576 -25.29 -26.85 2.18
N LYS A 577 -25.06 -26.25 1.03
CA LYS A 577 -23.93 -26.70 0.21
C LYS A 577 -22.76 -25.81 0.60
N MET A 578 -22.08 -26.19 1.69
CA MET A 578 -20.77 -25.64 2.00
C MET A 578 -19.92 -25.79 0.75
N LYS A 579 -19.45 -24.68 0.17
CA LYS A 579 -18.19 -24.76 -0.58
C LYS A 579 -17.17 -25.12 0.49
N ALA A 580 -16.62 -26.33 0.39
CA ALA A 580 -15.61 -26.82 1.31
C ALA A 580 -14.44 -25.80 1.31
N THR A 581 -14.27 -25.11 2.43
CA THR A 581 -13.04 -24.40 2.74
C THR A 581 -12.01 -25.47 3.06
N TRP A 582 -11.00 -25.60 2.20
CA TRP A 582 -9.90 -26.52 2.41
C TRP A 582 -8.82 -25.79 3.20
N LEU A 583 -8.60 -26.22 4.44
CA LEU A 583 -7.46 -25.78 5.22
C LEU A 583 -6.19 -26.38 4.58
N VAL A 584 -5.24 -25.54 4.17
CA VAL A 584 -3.96 -26.00 3.62
C VAL A 584 -2.95 -25.99 4.76
N GLU A 585 -2.56 -27.18 5.22
CA GLU A 585 -1.54 -27.37 6.25
C GLU A 585 -0.27 -27.99 5.64
N ALA A 586 0.87 -27.80 6.30
CA ALA A 586 2.10 -28.50 5.93
C ALA A 586 1.90 -30.01 6.08
N TYR A 587 2.40 -30.79 5.10
CA TYR A 587 2.30 -32.24 5.12
C TYR A 587 3.04 -32.82 6.33
N ASN A 588 2.30 -33.55 7.16
CA ASN A 588 2.82 -34.28 8.31
C ASN A 588 2.70 -35.78 8.04
N LYS A 589 3.84 -36.46 7.87
CA LYS A 589 3.87 -37.89 7.50
C LYS A 589 3.12 -38.79 8.48
N SER A 590 3.14 -38.51 9.79
CA SER A 590 2.41 -39.30 10.78
C SER A 590 0.88 -39.11 10.70
N ARG A 591 0.42 -37.91 10.36
CA ARG A 591 -1.00 -37.55 10.28
C ARG A 591 -1.61 -37.87 8.91
N ASP A 592 -0.92 -37.52 7.84
CA ASP A 592 -1.50 -37.39 6.50
C ASP A 592 -1.24 -38.61 5.60
N ARG A 593 -0.30 -39.49 5.97
CA ARG A 593 0.12 -40.62 5.13
C ARG A 593 -1.04 -41.50 4.70
N LEU A 594 -1.91 -41.89 5.63
CA LEU A 594 -3.03 -42.80 5.33
C LEU A 594 -4.06 -42.15 4.39
N GLY A 595 -4.38 -40.87 4.60
CA GLY A 595 -5.31 -40.13 3.74
C GLY A 595 -4.73 -39.91 2.34
N LEU A 596 -3.44 -39.65 2.23
CA LEU A 596 -2.73 -39.53 0.96
C LEU A 596 -2.65 -40.87 0.22
N GLU A 597 -2.36 -41.98 0.91
CA GLU A 597 -2.38 -43.34 0.36
C GLU A 597 -3.77 -43.70 -0.20
N GLU A 598 -4.84 -43.36 0.53
CA GLU A 598 -6.22 -43.60 0.09
C GLU A 598 -6.59 -42.75 -1.14
N LEU A 599 -6.28 -41.44 -1.13
CA LEU A 599 -6.55 -40.54 -2.26
C LEU A 599 -5.85 -41.02 -3.55
N LEU A 600 -4.57 -41.39 -3.43
CA LEU A 600 -3.78 -41.85 -4.56
C LEU A 600 -4.24 -43.23 -5.04
N SER A 601 -4.61 -44.15 -4.15
CA SER A 601 -5.16 -45.46 -4.55
C SER A 601 -6.42 -45.35 -5.42
N ARG A 602 -7.16 -44.24 -5.30
CA ARG A 602 -8.35 -43.93 -6.09
C ARG A 602 -8.05 -43.10 -7.34
N THR A 603 -6.79 -42.73 -7.55
CA THR A 603 -6.33 -41.94 -8.69
C THR A 603 -5.65 -42.87 -9.71
N PRO A 604 -6.01 -42.84 -11.01
CA PRO A 604 -5.58 -43.85 -12.00
C PRO A 604 -4.06 -43.99 -12.24
N VAL A 605 -3.24 -43.09 -11.69
CA VAL A 605 -1.79 -42.97 -11.95
C VAL A 605 -0.94 -43.66 -10.86
N ALA A 606 -1.55 -44.20 -9.80
CA ALA A 606 -0.82 -44.68 -8.62
C ALA A 606 0.02 -45.96 -8.80
N SER A 607 -0.12 -46.69 -9.92
CA SER A 607 0.66 -47.91 -10.17
C SER A 607 2.14 -47.67 -10.51
N GLN A 608 2.60 -46.42 -10.60
CA GLN A 608 3.97 -46.07 -11.02
C GLN A 608 4.86 -45.47 -9.90
N PHE A 609 4.37 -45.31 -8.67
CA PHE A 609 5.11 -44.65 -7.59
C PHE A 609 5.60 -45.61 -6.50
N ASN A 610 6.88 -45.49 -6.12
CA ASN A 610 7.47 -46.19 -4.97
C ASN A 610 7.52 -45.23 -3.77
N PHE A 611 6.69 -45.47 -2.77
CA PHE A 611 6.38 -44.52 -1.70
C PHE A 611 7.40 -44.46 -0.56
N ASN A 612 8.40 -45.35 -0.56
CA ASN A 612 9.46 -45.32 0.45
C ASN A 612 10.47 -44.18 0.25
N THR A 613 10.37 -43.40 -0.84
CA THR A 613 11.31 -42.32 -1.17
C THR A 613 10.80 -40.92 -0.83
N LEU A 614 9.61 -40.76 -0.25
CA LEU A 614 9.08 -39.44 0.16
C LEU A 614 9.75 -39.00 1.46
N GLN A 615 10.62 -37.98 1.38
CA GLN A 615 11.25 -37.32 2.52
C GLN A 615 10.60 -35.97 2.84
N PRO A 616 10.51 -35.59 4.12
CA PRO A 616 10.12 -34.23 4.52
C PRO A 616 11.16 -33.20 4.04
N LEU A 617 10.67 -32.01 3.68
CA LEU A 617 11.48 -30.90 3.14
C LEU A 617 12.66 -30.48 4.05
N ASP A 618 12.62 -30.82 5.34
CA ASP A 618 13.61 -30.39 6.33
C ASP A 618 14.91 -31.22 6.32
N SER A 619 15.10 -32.13 5.35
CA SER A 619 16.21 -33.11 5.37
C SER A 619 17.01 -33.26 4.07
N ALA A 620 17.12 -32.21 3.25
CA ALA A 620 17.99 -32.23 2.07
C ALA A 620 18.88 -30.99 1.98
N GLY A 621 20.16 -31.14 2.33
CA GLY A 621 21.22 -30.35 1.72
C GLY A 621 21.37 -30.74 0.24
N ASP A 622 21.66 -29.74 -0.59
CA ASP A 622 22.07 -29.77 -2.01
C ASP A 622 21.83 -31.08 -2.79
N ILE A 623 20.91 -31.06 -3.77
CA ILE A 623 20.93 -31.80 -5.07
C ILE A 623 19.68 -31.43 -5.93
N PRO A 624 19.75 -31.52 -7.27
CA PRO A 624 19.32 -30.47 -8.20
C PRO A 624 17.91 -30.62 -8.80
N GLU A 625 17.50 -29.56 -9.52
CA GLU A 625 16.32 -29.45 -10.38
C GLU A 625 15.87 -30.78 -11.01
N GLN A 626 14.80 -31.37 -10.47
CA GLN A 626 13.66 -31.91 -11.23
C GLN A 626 12.72 -32.70 -10.29
N LYS A 627 11.41 -32.49 -10.52
CA LYS A 627 10.24 -33.16 -9.92
C LYS A 627 9.69 -32.55 -8.62
N TYR A 628 9.08 -31.37 -8.74
CA TYR A 628 8.02 -30.96 -7.83
C TYR A 628 6.66 -31.39 -8.39
N PHE A 629 5.86 -32.10 -7.58
CA PHE A 629 4.45 -32.31 -7.84
C PHE A 629 3.66 -31.11 -7.32
N VAL A 630 3.23 -30.23 -8.24
CA VAL A 630 2.14 -29.29 -7.99
C VAL A 630 0.87 -30.06 -8.27
N CYS A 631 0.16 -30.51 -7.24
CA CYS A 631 -1.21 -30.96 -7.43
C CYS A 631 -2.08 -29.71 -7.53
N SER A 632 -2.27 -29.21 -8.75
CA SER A 632 -3.40 -28.37 -9.09
C SER A 632 -4.67 -29.21 -8.89
N ILE A 633 -5.50 -28.83 -7.93
CA ILE A 633 -6.90 -29.24 -7.84
C ILE A 633 -7.74 -28.00 -8.10
#